data_AF-A0A8J7XII3-F1
#
_entry.id   AF-A0A8J7XII3-F1
#
_cell.length_a   1.000
_cell.length_b   1.000
_cell.length_c   1.000
_cell.angle_alpha   90.00
_cell.angle_beta   90.00
_cell.angle_gamma   90.00
#
_symmetry.space_group_name_H-M   'P 1'
#
loop_
_entity.id
_entity.type
_entity.pdbx_description
1 polymer ?
#
loop_
_entity_poly.entity_id
_entity_poly.type
_entity_poly.pdbx_seq_one_letter_code
_entity_poly.pdbx_strand_id
1 'polypeptide(L)'
;MDPYHRDIVLIDPFSDEAKELAKETPPLNSLGQMYVQGCRDRIEWYASSPTETDGTPSAGQKSPPESLVNTADLQLDTAVFYLLMQACAANFSPTSFETRTLVSATQEVSRRRIKAVFMRRDANILDIVGGQGIGAIGPGEVPQQDLYKIMALRKFATARSRASSYSSMHEIRFKARWTDILHTDYELVDFYIRDGWAY
;
A
#
# COMPACT_ATOMS: atom_id res chain seq x y z
N MET A 1 -10.91 18.40 -9.58
CA MET A 1 -11.21 17.02 -9.13
C MET A 1 -11.58 17.07 -7.67
N ASP A 2 -12.64 16.40 -7.25
CA ASP A 2 -13.03 16.28 -5.83
C ASP A 2 -11.86 15.65 -5.03
N PRO A 3 -11.52 16.16 -3.82
CA PRO A 3 -10.56 15.53 -2.91
C PRO A 3 -10.79 14.03 -2.72
N TYR A 4 -12.04 13.57 -2.72
CA TYR A 4 -12.38 12.15 -2.61
C TYR A 4 -11.93 11.34 -3.83
N HIS A 5 -12.25 11.78 -5.05
CA HIS A 5 -11.80 11.10 -6.26
C HIS A 5 -10.27 11.12 -6.38
N ARG A 6 -9.61 12.21 -5.94
CA ARG A 6 -8.15 12.26 -5.88
C ARG A 6 -7.57 11.19 -4.96
N ASP A 7 -8.12 11.04 -3.76
CA ASP A 7 -7.64 10.05 -2.79
C ASP A 7 -7.87 8.61 -3.29
N ILE A 8 -8.99 8.35 -3.97
CA ILE A 8 -9.27 7.05 -4.61
C ILE A 8 -8.19 6.71 -5.65
N VAL A 9 -7.93 7.63 -6.60
CA VAL A 9 -6.92 7.42 -7.65
C VAL A 9 -5.52 7.22 -7.06
N LEU A 10 -5.19 7.93 -5.98
CA LEU A 10 -3.90 7.77 -5.31
C LEU A 10 -3.75 6.38 -4.68
N ILE A 11 -4.79 5.89 -4.01
CA ILE A 11 -4.77 4.64 -3.26
C ILE A 11 -4.88 3.43 -4.19
N ASP A 12 -5.81 3.48 -5.13
CA ASP A 12 -6.09 2.38 -6.05
C ASP A 12 -5.92 2.83 -7.51
N PRO A 13 -4.76 2.54 -8.11
CA PRO A 13 -4.54 2.86 -9.52
C PRO A 13 -5.37 1.98 -10.47
N PHE A 14 -6.07 0.96 -9.97
CA PHE A 14 -7.00 0.11 -10.71
C PHE A 14 -8.48 0.52 -10.54
N SER A 15 -8.76 1.58 -9.80
CA SER A 15 -10.09 2.19 -9.70
C SER A 15 -10.59 2.65 -11.07
N ASP A 16 -11.90 2.78 -11.23
CA ASP A 16 -12.49 3.25 -12.48
C ASP A 16 -12.09 4.71 -12.76
N GLU A 17 -11.97 5.54 -11.73
CA GLU A 17 -11.44 6.90 -11.84
C GLU A 17 -10.00 6.92 -12.37
N ALA A 18 -9.14 6.02 -11.90
CA ALA A 18 -7.77 5.93 -12.40
C ALA A 18 -7.74 5.43 -13.86
N LYS A 19 -8.62 4.51 -14.23
CA LYS A 19 -8.73 4.05 -15.63
C LYS A 19 -9.20 5.15 -16.56
N GLU A 20 -10.14 5.99 -16.15
CA GLU A 20 -10.57 7.15 -16.96
C GLU A 20 -9.43 8.13 -17.17
N LEU A 21 -8.65 8.45 -16.13
CA LEU A 21 -7.44 9.29 -16.27
C LEU A 21 -6.41 8.66 -17.21
N ALA A 22 -6.23 7.35 -17.15
CA ALA A 22 -5.28 6.64 -18.01
C ALA A 22 -5.67 6.70 -19.49
N LYS A 23 -6.97 6.76 -19.83
CA LYS A 23 -7.43 6.86 -21.23
C LYS A 23 -7.05 8.17 -21.90
N GLU A 24 -6.88 9.24 -21.12
CA GLU A 24 -6.45 10.55 -21.61
C GLU A 24 -4.94 10.61 -21.86
N THR A 25 -4.20 9.53 -21.56
CA THR A 25 -2.75 9.47 -21.78
C THR A 25 -2.43 9.50 -23.27
N PRO A 26 -1.43 10.29 -23.71
CA PRO A 26 -0.97 10.27 -25.09
C PRO A 26 -0.56 8.86 -25.56
N PRO A 27 -0.69 8.56 -26.86
CA PRO A 27 -0.23 7.29 -27.40
C PRO A 27 1.29 7.12 -27.22
N LEU A 28 1.76 5.87 -27.18
CA LEU A 28 3.17 5.54 -26.89
C LEU A 28 4.19 6.34 -27.72
N ASN A 29 3.88 6.54 -29.01
CA ASN A 29 4.75 7.24 -29.97
C ASN A 29 4.84 8.76 -29.72
N SER A 30 3.96 9.30 -28.87
CA SER A 30 3.88 10.71 -28.51
C SER A 30 4.29 10.96 -27.06
N LEU A 31 4.79 9.93 -26.35
CA LEU A 31 5.27 10.09 -24.99
C LEU A 31 6.58 10.88 -24.98
N GLY A 32 6.57 12.01 -24.28
CA GLY A 32 7.76 12.83 -24.07
C GLY A 32 8.69 12.26 -23.00
N GLN A 33 9.88 12.86 -22.89
CA GLN A 33 10.92 12.50 -21.91
C GLN A 33 10.42 12.52 -20.45
N MET A 34 9.42 13.36 -20.14
CA MET A 34 8.81 13.45 -18.81
C MET A 34 8.23 12.12 -18.33
N TYR A 35 7.57 11.34 -19.20
CA TYR A 35 6.98 10.04 -18.82
C TYR A 35 8.06 8.99 -18.55
N VAL A 36 9.11 8.98 -19.38
CA VAL A 36 10.26 8.09 -19.20
C VAL A 36 10.97 8.40 -17.89
N GLN A 37 11.18 9.68 -17.59
CA GLN A 37 11.79 10.10 -16.34
C GLN A 37 10.91 9.72 -15.14
N GLY A 38 9.59 9.94 -15.20
CA GLY A 38 8.68 9.52 -14.14
C GLY A 38 8.70 8.01 -13.88
N CYS A 39 8.80 7.20 -14.94
CA CYS A 39 8.97 5.74 -14.82
C CYS A 39 10.26 5.37 -14.07
N ARG A 40 11.36 6.03 -14.43
CA ARG A 40 12.65 5.84 -13.78
C ARG A 40 12.60 6.26 -12.31
N ASP A 41 12.11 7.46 -12.04
CA ASP A 41 12.02 8.03 -10.69
C ASP A 41 11.18 7.16 -9.76
N ARG A 42 10.13 6.51 -10.26
CA ARG A 42 9.26 5.63 -9.47
C ARG A 42 9.95 4.34 -9.00
N ILE A 43 11.00 3.88 -9.67
CA ILE A 43 11.71 2.63 -9.34
C ILE A 43 13.08 2.90 -8.73
N GLU A 44 13.79 3.93 -9.21
CA GLU A 44 15.20 4.17 -8.88
C GLU A 44 15.41 4.36 -7.37
N TRP A 45 14.49 5.05 -6.67
CA TRP A 45 14.56 5.18 -5.21
C TRP A 45 14.51 3.84 -4.46
N TYR A 46 13.81 2.84 -5.03
CA TYR A 46 13.66 1.51 -4.44
C TYR A 46 14.80 0.57 -4.87
N ALA A 47 15.30 0.71 -6.08
CA ALA A 47 16.43 -0.08 -6.59
C ALA A 47 17.78 0.37 -5.99
N SER A 48 17.98 1.68 -5.80
CA SER A 48 19.23 2.26 -5.31
C SER A 48 19.42 1.98 -3.82
N SER A 49 20.43 1.20 -3.44
CA SER A 49 20.78 1.09 -2.01
C SER A 49 21.32 2.43 -1.52
N PRO A 50 20.86 2.95 -0.36
CA PRO A 50 21.52 4.09 0.25
C PRO A 50 22.95 3.66 0.62
N THR A 51 23.93 4.17 -0.11
CA THR A 51 25.32 4.18 0.33
C THR A 51 25.46 5.20 1.43
N GLU A 52 25.97 4.79 2.58
CA GLU A 52 26.47 5.70 3.61
C GLU A 52 27.63 6.53 3.02
N THR A 53 28.03 7.61 3.71
CA THR A 53 29.17 8.45 3.30
C THR A 53 30.47 7.66 3.09
N ASP A 54 30.56 6.47 3.67
CA ASP A 54 31.72 5.58 3.63
C ASP A 54 31.57 4.45 2.58
N GLY A 55 30.52 4.48 1.74
CA GLY A 55 30.27 3.51 0.67
C GLY A 55 29.68 2.17 1.14
N THR A 56 29.36 2.04 2.42
CA THR A 56 28.66 0.88 2.99
C THR A 56 27.15 0.95 2.72
N PRO A 57 26.51 -0.18 2.36
CA PRO A 57 25.06 -0.21 2.18
C PRO A 57 24.36 -0.04 3.53
N SER A 58 23.59 1.04 3.70
CA SER A 58 22.80 1.28 4.90
C SER A 58 21.58 0.35 4.92
N ALA A 59 21.38 -0.39 6.01
CA ALA A 59 20.21 -1.26 6.23
C ALA A 59 18.93 -0.48 6.62
N GLY A 60 18.77 0.74 6.08
CA GLY A 60 17.59 1.58 6.30
C GLY A 60 16.43 1.17 5.39
N GLN A 61 15.21 1.15 5.94
CA GLN A 61 13.99 0.96 5.17
C GLN A 61 13.83 2.14 4.18
N LYS A 62 14.02 1.90 2.88
CA LYS A 62 13.87 2.93 1.83
C LYS A 62 12.46 3.52 1.93
N SER A 63 12.37 4.84 2.03
CA SER A 63 11.09 5.56 2.04
C SER A 63 10.88 6.21 0.67
N PRO A 64 9.69 6.09 0.06
CA PRO A 64 9.42 6.71 -1.22
C PRO A 64 9.47 8.24 -1.09
N PRO A 65 9.95 8.95 -2.11
CA PRO A 65 9.88 10.41 -2.19
C PRO A 65 8.45 10.92 -2.00
N GLU A 66 8.31 12.09 -1.36
CA GLU A 66 6.99 12.69 -1.12
C GLU A 66 6.25 13.01 -2.43
N SER A 67 6.95 13.29 -3.52
CA SER A 67 6.37 13.46 -4.85
C SER A 67 5.66 12.21 -5.37
N LEU A 68 6.06 11.01 -4.94
CA LEU A 68 5.37 9.76 -5.29
C LEU A 68 4.22 9.47 -4.32
N VAL A 69 4.26 9.96 -3.09
CA VAL A 69 3.18 9.76 -2.11
C VAL A 69 2.05 10.77 -2.32
N ASN A 70 2.39 12.03 -2.55
CA ASN A 70 1.48 13.14 -2.79
C ASN A 70 1.82 13.79 -4.14
N THR A 71 1.61 13.07 -5.25
CA THR A 71 1.81 13.63 -6.60
C THR A 71 0.91 14.85 -6.80
N ALA A 72 1.41 15.90 -7.45
CA ALA A 72 0.61 17.05 -7.86
C ALA A 72 -0.30 16.68 -9.04
N ASP A 73 0.25 15.95 -10.00
CA ASP A 73 -0.38 15.53 -11.25
C ASP A 73 -0.75 14.04 -11.19
N LEU A 74 -2.05 13.77 -11.03
CA LEU A 74 -2.59 12.42 -10.95
C LEU A 74 -2.60 11.71 -12.31
N GLN A 75 -2.81 12.48 -13.39
CA GLN A 75 -2.88 11.91 -14.73
C GLN A 75 -1.51 11.37 -15.12
N LEU A 76 -0.46 12.18 -14.90
CA LEU A 76 0.92 11.75 -15.13
C LEU A 76 1.30 10.56 -14.24
N ASP A 77 0.96 10.60 -12.94
CA ASP A 77 1.27 9.49 -12.01
C ASP A 77 0.62 8.18 -12.43
N THR A 78 -0.66 8.24 -12.82
CA THR A 78 -1.43 7.07 -13.28
C THR A 78 -0.86 6.54 -14.60
N ALA A 79 -0.58 7.43 -15.55
CA ALA A 79 0.05 7.07 -16.82
C ALA A 79 1.41 6.39 -16.61
N VAL A 80 2.27 6.96 -15.76
CA VAL A 80 3.58 6.39 -15.40
C VAL A 80 3.44 5.00 -14.78
N PHE A 81 2.46 4.81 -13.89
CA PHE A 81 2.17 3.50 -13.31
C PHE A 81 1.80 2.46 -14.38
N TYR A 82 0.86 2.78 -15.28
CA TYR A 82 0.46 1.87 -16.36
C TYR A 82 1.58 1.61 -17.37
N LEU A 83 2.37 2.63 -17.72
CA LEU A 83 3.52 2.48 -18.61
C LEU A 83 4.57 1.56 -18.03
N LEU A 84 4.85 1.64 -16.73
CA LEU A 84 5.76 0.73 -16.05
C LEU A 84 5.25 -0.71 -16.05
N MET A 85 3.96 -0.92 -15.78
CA MET A 85 3.37 -2.26 -15.86
C MET A 85 3.48 -2.84 -17.27
N GLN A 86 3.17 -2.04 -18.30
CA GLN A 86 3.28 -2.45 -19.69
C GLN A 86 4.74 -2.75 -20.09
N ALA A 87 5.68 -1.89 -19.69
CA ALA A 87 7.10 -2.09 -19.96
C ALA A 87 7.62 -3.36 -19.28
N CYS A 88 7.21 -3.63 -18.04
CA CYS A 88 7.59 -4.85 -17.35
C CYS A 88 6.98 -6.10 -18.00
N ALA A 89 5.69 -6.07 -18.34
CA ALA A 89 5.02 -7.18 -19.01
C ALA A 89 5.61 -7.48 -20.40
N ALA A 90 6.09 -6.46 -21.12
CA ALA A 90 6.68 -6.63 -22.45
C ALA A 90 8.11 -7.20 -22.43
N ASN A 91 8.89 -6.91 -21.38
CA ASN A 91 10.33 -7.19 -21.35
C ASN A 91 10.75 -8.26 -20.34
N PHE A 92 9.96 -8.54 -19.31
CA PHE A 92 10.36 -9.40 -18.20
C PHE A 92 9.33 -10.51 -17.91
N SER A 93 9.83 -11.63 -17.41
CA SER A 93 8.97 -12.69 -16.86
C SER A 93 8.25 -12.17 -15.60
N PRO A 94 7.00 -12.62 -15.32
CA PRO A 94 6.31 -12.29 -14.07
C PRO A 94 7.11 -12.63 -12.79
N THR A 95 7.99 -13.62 -12.87
CA THR A 95 8.82 -14.09 -11.74
C THR A 95 10.21 -13.46 -11.69
N SER A 96 10.53 -12.56 -12.63
CA SER A 96 11.86 -11.97 -12.71
C SER A 96 12.17 -11.07 -11.51
N PHE A 97 13.46 -10.75 -11.34
CA PHE A 97 13.89 -9.80 -10.32
C PHE A 97 13.25 -8.43 -10.55
N GLU A 98 13.25 -7.94 -11.79
CA GLU A 98 12.72 -6.63 -12.19
C GLU A 98 11.23 -6.50 -11.89
N THR A 99 10.43 -7.52 -12.24
CA THR A 99 9.00 -7.52 -11.95
C THR A 99 8.74 -7.49 -10.44
N ARG A 100 9.49 -8.29 -9.65
CA ARG A 100 9.36 -8.26 -8.18
C ARG A 100 9.78 -6.92 -7.59
N THR A 101 10.85 -6.31 -8.09
CA THR A 101 11.31 -4.98 -7.66
C THR A 101 10.24 -3.92 -7.93
N LEU A 102 9.62 -3.91 -9.12
CA LEU A 102 8.52 -3.01 -9.44
C LEU A 102 7.33 -3.21 -8.49
N VAL A 103 6.93 -4.46 -8.26
CA VAL A 103 5.82 -4.80 -7.37
C VAL A 103 6.11 -4.27 -5.96
N SER A 104 7.28 -4.56 -5.39
CA SER A 104 7.63 -4.10 -4.05
C SER A 104 7.74 -2.58 -3.93
N ALA A 105 8.32 -1.90 -4.94
CA ALA A 105 8.38 -0.45 -4.99
C ALA A 105 6.97 0.17 -4.99
N THR A 106 6.08 -0.39 -5.81
CA THR A 106 4.68 0.06 -5.90
C THR A 106 3.94 -0.18 -4.59
N GLN A 107 4.08 -1.37 -4.01
CA GLN A 107 3.46 -1.71 -2.73
C GLN A 107 3.87 -0.73 -1.62
N GLU A 108 5.15 -0.38 -1.53
CA GLU A 108 5.62 0.58 -0.54
C GLU A 108 5.08 1.99 -0.80
N VAL A 109 4.99 2.45 -2.05
CA VAL A 109 4.32 3.72 -2.39
C VAL A 109 2.85 3.69 -1.97
N SER A 110 2.10 2.67 -2.38
CA SER A 110 0.67 2.52 -2.03
C SER A 110 0.47 2.46 -0.52
N ARG A 111 1.30 1.73 0.21
CA ARG A 111 1.28 1.68 1.68
C ARG A 111 1.43 3.07 2.31
N ARG A 112 2.35 3.88 1.80
CA ARG A 112 2.54 5.27 2.27
C ARG A 112 1.38 6.17 1.90
N ARG A 113 0.79 6.00 0.71
CA ARG A 113 -0.41 6.75 0.28
C ARG A 113 -1.61 6.45 1.19
N ILE A 114 -1.89 5.16 1.42
CA ILE A 114 -2.94 4.69 2.34
C ILE A 114 -2.72 5.31 3.73
N LYS A 115 -1.50 5.26 4.27
CA LYS A 115 -1.17 5.88 5.56
C LYS A 115 -1.39 7.39 5.54
N ALA A 116 -0.95 8.09 4.50
CA ALA A 116 -1.09 9.54 4.38
C ALA A 116 -2.56 9.98 4.26
N VAL A 117 -3.40 9.20 3.58
CA VAL A 117 -4.85 9.45 3.51
C VAL A 117 -5.53 9.12 4.83
N PHE A 118 -5.16 8.01 5.48
CA PHE A 118 -5.67 7.64 6.81
C PHE A 118 -5.45 8.77 7.83
N MET A 119 -4.22 9.29 7.91
CA MET A 119 -3.86 10.37 8.85
C MET A 119 -4.58 11.70 8.54
N ARG A 120 -5.00 11.92 7.29
CA ARG A 120 -5.75 13.12 6.88
C ARG A 120 -7.25 13.02 7.15
N ARG A 121 -7.84 11.82 7.08
CA ARG A 121 -9.29 11.60 7.15
C ARG A 121 -9.81 11.11 8.49
N ASP A 122 -8.94 10.79 9.44
CA ASP A 122 -9.18 10.47 10.86
C ASP A 122 -10.25 9.40 11.23
N ALA A 123 -10.98 8.79 10.28
CA ALA A 123 -11.79 7.57 10.49
C ALA A 123 -12.34 6.93 9.20
N ASN A 124 -12.53 7.66 8.10
CA ASN A 124 -13.25 7.16 6.91
C ASN A 124 -12.38 6.51 5.81
N ILE A 125 -11.35 5.75 6.19
CA ILE A 125 -10.57 5.01 5.20
C ILE A 125 -11.38 3.91 4.49
N LEU A 126 -12.43 3.42 5.15
CA LEU A 126 -13.33 2.41 4.60
C LEU A 126 -14.17 2.93 3.44
N ASP A 127 -14.37 4.24 3.31
CA ASP A 127 -15.04 4.79 2.12
C ASP A 127 -14.13 4.69 0.88
N ILE A 128 -12.83 4.47 1.08
CA ILE A 128 -11.83 4.43 0.00
C ILE A 128 -11.36 3.00 -0.25
N VAL A 129 -11.27 2.17 0.80
CA VAL A 129 -10.85 0.77 0.73
C VAL A 129 -12.05 -0.19 0.71
N GLY A 130 -13.25 0.31 0.96
CA GLY A 130 -14.51 -0.44 1.00
C GLY A 130 -14.85 -1.01 -0.36
N GLY A 131 -14.53 -2.29 -0.54
CA GLY A 131 -14.57 -2.97 -1.82
C GLY A 131 -13.47 -4.04 -1.93
N GLN A 132 -12.38 -3.87 -1.18
CA GLN A 132 -11.26 -4.83 -1.14
C GLN A 132 -11.41 -5.91 -0.05
N GLY A 133 -12.64 -6.28 0.32
CA GLY A 133 -12.91 -7.32 1.33
C GLY A 133 -12.66 -6.90 2.79
N ILE A 134 -12.31 -5.63 3.03
CA ILE A 134 -12.06 -5.06 4.36
C ILE A 134 -13.31 -4.28 4.82
N GLY A 135 -13.74 -4.50 6.06
CA GLY A 135 -14.88 -3.81 6.67
C GLY A 135 -14.54 -3.24 8.05
N ALA A 136 -15.37 -2.30 8.52
CA ALA A 136 -15.37 -1.87 9.92
C ALA A 136 -15.90 -3.00 10.81
N ILE A 137 -15.37 -3.05 12.02
CA ILE A 137 -15.95 -3.88 13.08
C ILE A 137 -17.22 -3.23 13.59
N GLY A 138 -18.29 -4.01 13.63
CA GLY A 138 -19.56 -3.60 14.22
C GLY A 138 -19.50 -3.61 15.76
N PRO A 139 -20.35 -2.82 16.43
CA PRO A 139 -20.44 -2.86 17.89
C PRO A 139 -20.82 -4.27 18.36
N GLY A 140 -20.01 -4.85 19.26
CA GLY A 140 -20.26 -6.15 19.87
C GLY A 140 -19.89 -7.38 19.02
N GLU A 141 -19.31 -7.19 17.82
CA GLU A 141 -18.86 -8.32 16.99
C GLU A 141 -17.70 -9.10 17.63
N VAL A 142 -16.82 -8.41 18.34
CA VAL A 142 -15.79 -9.02 19.19
C VAL A 142 -16.29 -8.97 20.63
N PRO A 143 -16.54 -10.13 21.28
CA PRO A 143 -16.98 -10.14 22.67
C PRO A 143 -15.94 -9.49 23.58
N GLN A 144 -16.42 -8.75 24.58
CA GLN A 144 -15.56 -8.07 25.54
C GLN A 144 -14.58 -9.02 26.26
N GLN A 145 -15.02 -10.26 26.52
CA GLN A 145 -14.16 -11.30 27.13
C GLN A 145 -12.96 -11.65 26.27
N ASP A 146 -13.11 -11.66 24.94
CA ASP A 146 -12.04 -11.97 24.01
C ASP A 146 -11.15 -10.76 23.74
N LEU A 147 -11.69 -9.54 23.78
CA LEU A 147 -10.89 -8.31 23.73
C LEU A 147 -9.82 -8.29 24.83
N TYR A 148 -10.15 -8.66 26.07
CA TYR A 148 -9.16 -8.72 27.15
C TYR A 148 -8.06 -9.75 26.88
N LYS A 149 -8.40 -10.91 26.29
CA LYS A 149 -7.42 -11.94 25.92
C LYS A 149 -6.51 -11.45 24.80
N ILE A 150 -7.06 -10.81 23.77
CA ILE A 150 -6.30 -10.25 22.65
C ILE A 150 -5.35 -9.17 23.14
N MET A 151 -5.83 -8.25 23.99
CA MET A 151 -5.01 -7.21 24.60
C MET A 151 -3.88 -7.81 25.44
N ALA A 152 -4.16 -8.85 26.23
CA ALA A 152 -3.14 -9.55 27.01
C ALA A 152 -2.10 -10.21 26.09
N LEU A 153 -2.53 -11.00 25.10
CA LEU A 153 -1.64 -11.64 24.13
C LEU A 153 -0.74 -10.62 23.43
N ARG A 154 -1.29 -9.52 22.92
CA ARG A 154 -0.52 -8.46 22.25
C ARG A 154 0.46 -7.75 23.19
N LYS A 155 0.09 -7.55 24.47
CA LYS A 155 0.96 -6.95 25.50
C LYS A 155 2.14 -7.85 25.88
N PHE A 156 1.98 -9.17 25.78
CA PHE A 156 3.00 -10.16 26.17
C PHE A 156 3.74 -10.78 24.97
N ALA A 157 3.23 -10.65 23.74
CA ALA A 157 3.85 -11.12 22.51
C ALA A 157 5.04 -10.25 22.03
N THR A 158 5.37 -9.18 22.76
CA THR A 158 6.36 -8.13 22.44
C THR A 158 7.83 -8.57 22.41
N ALA A 159 8.11 -9.85 22.14
CA ALA A 159 9.47 -10.37 22.00
C ALA A 159 9.84 -10.80 20.56
N ARG A 160 8.94 -10.73 19.56
CA ARG A 160 9.23 -11.34 18.24
C ARG A 160 9.12 -10.51 16.96
N SER A 161 8.76 -9.22 16.96
CA SER A 161 8.81 -8.45 15.69
C SER A 161 9.54 -7.11 15.79
N ARG A 162 10.45 -6.91 14.83
CA ARG A 162 11.13 -5.65 14.51
C ARG A 162 10.12 -4.66 13.92
N ALA A 163 9.28 -4.05 14.75
CA ALA A 163 8.60 -2.80 14.44
C ALA A 163 8.06 -2.22 15.75
N SER A 164 8.90 -1.43 16.43
CA SER A 164 8.44 -0.62 17.56
C SER A 164 7.48 0.48 17.06
N SER A 165 6.58 0.92 17.94
CA SER A 165 5.64 2.05 17.84
C SER A 165 4.24 1.81 17.24
N TYR A 166 3.56 0.73 17.66
CA TYR A 166 2.08 0.71 17.66
C TYR A 166 1.55 1.05 19.06
N SER A 167 0.75 2.12 19.11
CA SER A 167 0.19 2.77 20.30
C SER A 167 -0.53 1.83 21.28
N SER A 168 -0.47 2.18 22.55
CA SER A 168 -0.92 1.46 23.75
C SER A 168 -2.44 1.24 23.91
N MET A 169 -3.24 1.42 22.86
CA MET A 169 -4.65 1.03 22.80
C MET A 169 -4.94 0.41 21.44
N HIS A 170 -4.78 -0.91 21.33
CA HIS A 170 -5.12 -1.66 20.12
C HIS A 170 -6.62 -1.92 20.07
N GLU A 171 -7.38 -0.88 19.78
CA GLU A 171 -8.75 -1.01 19.29
C GLU A 171 -8.70 -1.78 17.98
N ILE A 172 -9.34 -2.95 17.93
CA ILE A 172 -9.52 -3.65 16.67
C ILE A 172 -10.55 -2.84 15.88
N ARG A 173 -10.14 -2.26 14.75
CA ARG A 173 -10.97 -1.35 13.94
C ARG A 173 -11.51 -1.96 12.66
N PHE A 174 -10.81 -2.97 12.14
CA PHE A 174 -11.07 -3.55 10.83
C PHE A 174 -11.18 -5.06 10.92
N LYS A 175 -11.97 -5.62 10.01
CA LYS A 175 -12.08 -7.06 9.78
C LYS A 175 -11.97 -7.35 8.29
N ALA A 176 -11.45 -8.52 7.96
CA ALA A 176 -11.43 -9.07 6.61
C ALA A 176 -11.87 -10.54 6.64
N ARG A 177 -12.25 -11.12 5.50
CA ARG A 177 -12.50 -12.57 5.47
C ARG A 177 -11.16 -13.28 5.69
N TRP A 178 -11.15 -14.33 6.51
CA TRP A 178 -9.89 -15.05 6.81
C TRP A 178 -9.24 -15.63 5.54
N THR A 179 -10.04 -15.96 4.52
CA THR A 179 -9.57 -16.43 3.21
C THR A 179 -8.72 -15.39 2.49
N ASP A 180 -9.02 -14.11 2.69
CA ASP A 180 -8.34 -13.01 1.99
C ASP A 180 -6.94 -12.77 2.61
N ILE A 181 -6.74 -13.19 3.86
CA ILE A 181 -5.45 -13.12 4.56
C ILE A 181 -4.48 -14.20 4.07
N LEU A 182 -4.97 -15.33 3.57
CA LEU A 182 -4.11 -16.44 3.10
C LEU A 182 -3.16 -16.04 1.96
N HIS A 183 -3.45 -14.93 1.28
CA HIS A 183 -2.63 -14.38 0.21
C HIS A 183 -1.54 -13.40 0.70
N THR A 184 -1.44 -13.19 2.01
CA THR A 184 -0.48 -12.28 2.64
C THR A 184 0.63 -13.06 3.35
N ASP A 185 1.69 -12.37 3.76
CA ASP A 185 2.79 -12.95 4.54
C ASP A 185 2.44 -13.18 6.03
N TYR A 186 1.22 -12.81 6.45
CA TYR A 186 0.76 -12.99 7.82
C TYR A 186 0.20 -14.39 8.04
N GLU A 187 0.42 -14.94 9.24
CA GLU A 187 -0.14 -16.23 9.60
C GLU A 187 -1.53 -16.04 10.25
N LEU A 188 -2.46 -16.99 10.05
CA LEU A 188 -3.78 -16.93 10.69
C LEU A 188 -3.71 -16.87 12.23
N VAL A 189 -2.61 -17.37 12.82
CA VAL A 189 -2.37 -17.31 14.27
C VAL A 189 -2.12 -15.89 14.79
N ASP A 190 -1.81 -14.94 13.89
CA ASP A 190 -1.60 -13.53 14.24
C ASP A 190 -2.93 -12.77 14.41
N PHE A 191 -4.06 -13.35 14.00
CA PHE A 191 -5.37 -12.70 13.99
C PHE A 191 -6.34 -13.36 14.98
N TYR A 192 -7.32 -12.57 15.45
CA TYR A 192 -8.49 -13.16 16.11
C TYR A 192 -9.47 -13.61 15.03
N ILE A 193 -9.76 -14.91 14.95
CA ILE A 193 -10.68 -15.48 13.96
C ILE A 193 -12.03 -15.78 14.61
N ARG A 194 -13.11 -15.27 14.01
CA ARG A 194 -14.48 -15.51 14.47
C ARG A 194 -15.49 -15.37 13.34
N ASP A 195 -16.43 -16.31 13.25
CA ASP A 195 -17.57 -16.25 12.30
C ASP A 195 -17.16 -16.03 10.83
N GLY A 196 -16.01 -16.59 10.42
CA GLY A 196 -15.46 -16.43 9.06
C GLY A 196 -14.71 -15.11 8.83
N TRP A 197 -14.51 -14.32 9.87
CA TRP A 197 -13.78 -13.05 9.84
C TRP A 197 -12.49 -13.14 10.64
N ALA A 198 -11.49 -12.41 10.16
CA ALA A 198 -10.24 -12.15 10.84
C ALA A 198 -10.18 -10.68 11.26
N TYR A 199 -9.79 -10.47 12.51
CA TYR A 199 -9.83 -9.21 13.25
C TYR A 199 -8.41 -8.86 13.73
#